data_AF-A0A7K3BJQ3-F1
#
_entry.id   AF-A0A7K3BJQ3-F1
#
_cell.length_a   1.000
_cell.length_b   1.000
_cell.length_c   1.000
_cell.angle_alpha   90.00
_cell.angle_beta   90.00
_cell.angle_gamma   90.00
#
_symmetry.space_group_name_H-M   'P 1'
#
loop_
_entity.id
_entity.type
_entity.pdbx_description
1 polymer ?
#
loop_
_entity_poly.entity_id
_entity_poly.type
_entity_poly.pdbx_seq_one_letter_code
_entity_poly.pdbx_strand_id
1 'polypeptide(L)'
;MRARRRCGGLVAAVVTALLLALVPAAAARAAGAGAGEQNWCSLQGIASDEAHRAADAACQEWRNRTLYTWGGGHGPAPGASYGTIDIHDLEETWNDPNTRGFDCSGFVRWAWYKAVGWDILGGGTAEAMYRSAGRTYQAVHGSGGGKPAVSDLQPGDIVFTGVGGTVDSISHVMLYLGDGYVVEAYQSQRPVRVIDINARIDNNRLAGVARMPQGGPFTEPPGYDGTLQVTWGTDVAVRQHPNTSAALVTRLSGPDLVYATCQQHGENVTAEGYTNDAWTYLSNRGGWISNIYLRGPAWLPEVPTCTGSAYDPQTGSGGGDGVSQGGAHSTWGTGVAVRSEPSTTTGTTVARLAGPTDVTVSCQTHAQTVTSEGYTNDAWSYLPQYGGWITNIYMRGDAWLAGVPACDGKGTSTPAGASPYGTWGTGVAVHAYPATGSAVVVRLAGPTDVAVSCQKYAESVTAEGYTNNAWSYLPEYQGWISNIYMRGDAWLSGVPSCGAPGGAI
;
A
#
# COMPACT_ATOMS: atom_id res chain seq x y z
N MET A 1 -25.78 -41.04 -85.07
CA MET A 1 -25.90 -39.77 -85.84
C MET A 1 -25.74 -38.64 -84.81
N ARG A 2 -24.81 -37.69 -84.79
CA ARG A 2 -23.72 -37.15 -85.64
C ARG A 2 -22.60 -36.74 -84.65
N ALA A 3 -21.37 -37.25 -84.73
CA ALA A 3 -20.17 -36.62 -85.31
C ALA A 3 -19.90 -35.18 -84.78
N ARG A 4 -18.82 -34.89 -84.03
CA ARG A 4 -17.42 -34.60 -84.44
C ARG A 4 -16.69 -34.06 -83.17
N ARG A 5 -15.37 -33.98 -82.97
CA ARG A 5 -14.11 -34.39 -83.60
C ARG A 5 -13.02 -34.20 -82.52
N ARG A 6 -11.91 -34.92 -82.66
CA ARG A 6 -10.69 -34.89 -81.81
C ARG A 6 -9.91 -33.56 -81.94
N CYS A 7 -9.15 -33.20 -80.89
CA CYS A 7 -7.72 -32.82 -80.87
C CYS A 7 -7.33 -32.56 -79.39
N GLY A 8 -6.28 -33.18 -78.85
CA GLY A 8 -4.92 -32.61 -78.75
C GLY A 8 -4.92 -31.48 -77.69
N GLY A 9 -4.32 -31.54 -76.51
CA GLY A 9 -3.01 -32.04 -76.12
C GLY A 9 -2.42 -30.99 -75.15
N LEU A 10 -1.95 -31.46 -73.99
CA LEU A 10 -0.91 -30.89 -73.13
C LEU A 10 -1.05 -29.53 -72.40
N VAL A 11 -0.57 -29.58 -71.15
CA VAL A 11 -0.02 -28.55 -70.23
C VAL A 11 -0.88 -28.13 -69.03
N ALA A 12 -0.19 -28.16 -67.90
CA ALA A 12 -0.58 -28.15 -66.50
C ALA A 12 -0.93 -26.77 -65.90
N ALA A 13 -1.63 -26.79 -64.76
CA ALA A 13 -1.32 -25.91 -63.62
C ALA A 13 -1.87 -26.51 -62.31
N VAL A 14 -1.07 -26.36 -61.26
CA VAL A 14 -1.09 -26.94 -59.91
C VAL A 14 -2.18 -26.34 -59.01
N VAL A 15 -2.87 -27.14 -58.19
CA VAL A 15 -3.27 -26.76 -56.81
C VAL A 15 -3.18 -27.97 -55.87
N THR A 16 -2.49 -27.74 -54.76
CA THR A 16 -1.97 -28.66 -53.74
C THR A 16 -3.05 -29.27 -52.83
N ALA A 17 -2.71 -30.45 -52.31
CA ALA A 17 -3.57 -31.44 -51.67
C ALA A 17 -4.17 -31.08 -50.29
N LEU A 18 -5.39 -31.59 -50.08
CA LEU A 18 -6.01 -31.85 -48.77
C LEU A 18 -5.28 -33.00 -48.07
N LEU A 19 -4.88 -32.79 -46.81
CA LEU A 19 -4.69 -33.83 -45.79
C LEU A 19 -4.51 -33.12 -44.44
N LEU A 20 -5.45 -33.23 -43.51
CA LEU A 20 -5.13 -33.18 -42.07
C LEU A 20 -6.21 -33.88 -41.22
N ALA A 21 -5.80 -35.05 -40.72
CA ALA A 21 -5.99 -35.63 -39.39
C ALA A 21 -7.36 -35.61 -38.69
N LEU A 22 -7.85 -36.84 -38.43
CA LEU A 22 -8.73 -37.19 -37.32
C LEU A 22 -8.06 -36.88 -35.97
N VAL A 23 -8.78 -36.20 -35.07
CA VAL A 23 -8.47 -36.07 -33.63
C VAL A 23 -9.67 -36.63 -32.85
N PRO A 24 -9.47 -37.41 -31.78
CA PRO A 24 -10.55 -38.09 -31.07
C PRO A 24 -11.48 -37.13 -30.32
N ALA A 25 -12.79 -37.38 -30.41
CA ALA A 25 -13.88 -36.61 -29.82
C ALA A 25 -14.02 -36.79 -28.28
N ALA A 26 -12.90 -36.75 -27.55
CA ALA A 26 -12.88 -36.78 -26.08
C ALA A 26 -12.57 -35.41 -25.44
N ALA A 27 -12.18 -34.40 -26.24
CA ALA A 27 -11.89 -33.05 -25.74
C ALA A 27 -13.10 -32.08 -25.74
N ALA A 28 -14.28 -32.50 -26.23
CA ALA A 28 -15.44 -31.62 -26.40
C ALA A 28 -16.46 -31.68 -25.24
N ARG A 29 -16.12 -32.31 -24.10
CA ARG A 29 -16.99 -32.36 -22.91
C ARG A 29 -16.42 -31.69 -21.66
N ALA A 30 -15.31 -30.96 -21.78
CA ALA A 30 -14.73 -30.15 -20.70
C ALA A 30 -14.78 -28.62 -20.97
N ALA A 31 -15.51 -28.17 -22.00
CA ALA A 31 -15.68 -26.74 -22.31
C ALA A 31 -17.05 -26.18 -21.89
N GLY A 32 -17.78 -26.87 -21.01
CA GLY A 32 -19.14 -26.52 -20.59
C GLY A 32 -19.35 -26.39 -19.08
N ALA A 33 -18.28 -26.39 -18.29
CA ALA A 33 -18.33 -26.17 -16.84
C ALA A 33 -17.39 -25.01 -16.48
N GLY A 34 -17.88 -23.79 -16.65
CA GLY A 34 -17.08 -22.58 -16.41
C GLY A 34 -17.71 -21.28 -16.88
N ALA A 35 -19.04 -21.19 -16.98
CA ALA A 35 -19.70 -19.90 -16.81
C ALA A 35 -19.82 -19.71 -15.30
N GLY A 36 -18.83 -19.06 -14.70
CA GLY A 36 -18.85 -18.76 -13.27
C GLY A 36 -20.13 -18.00 -12.92
N GLU A 37 -20.74 -18.37 -11.80
CA GLU A 37 -21.79 -17.57 -11.18
C GLU A 37 -21.30 -16.12 -11.08
N GLN A 38 -21.99 -15.17 -11.71
CA GLN A 38 -21.61 -13.77 -11.62
C GLN A 38 -21.72 -13.36 -10.15
N ASN A 39 -20.58 -13.22 -9.47
CA ASN A 39 -20.54 -12.56 -8.18
C ASN A 39 -20.78 -11.06 -8.43
N TRP A 40 -22.04 -10.65 -8.40
CA TRP A 40 -22.43 -9.26 -8.67
C TRP A 40 -21.72 -8.28 -7.73
N CYS A 41 -21.37 -8.72 -6.52
CA CYS A 41 -20.55 -7.93 -5.62
C CYS A 41 -19.13 -8.49 -5.49
N SER A 42 -18.34 -8.21 -6.52
CA SER A 42 -16.89 -8.22 -6.49
C SER A 42 -16.36 -7.18 -7.46
N LEU A 43 -15.15 -6.70 -7.20
CA LEU A 43 -14.44 -5.85 -8.14
C LEU A 43 -14.17 -6.61 -9.45
N GLN A 44 -14.39 -5.96 -10.60
CA GLN A 44 -14.24 -6.51 -11.94
C GLN A 44 -13.16 -5.74 -12.70
N GLY A 45 -12.21 -6.44 -13.31
CA GLY A 45 -11.13 -5.83 -14.09
C GLY A 45 -9.88 -5.52 -13.28
N ILE A 46 -8.94 -4.80 -13.91
CA ILE A 46 -7.65 -4.45 -13.31
C ILE A 46 -7.84 -3.22 -12.41
N ALA A 47 -7.51 -3.35 -11.13
CA ALA A 47 -7.39 -2.24 -10.19
C ALA A 47 -6.32 -2.54 -9.15
N SER A 48 -6.05 -1.60 -8.24
CA SER A 48 -5.10 -1.87 -7.15
C SER A 48 -5.65 -2.73 -6.04
N ASP A 49 -4.74 -3.20 -5.21
CA ASP A 49 -5.03 -3.85 -3.95
C ASP A 49 -5.93 -2.98 -3.05
N GLU A 50 -5.79 -1.66 -3.04
CA GLU A 50 -6.64 -0.74 -2.29
C GLU A 50 -8.09 -0.78 -2.79
N ALA A 51 -8.31 -0.70 -4.11
CA ALA A 51 -9.65 -0.84 -4.67
C ALA A 51 -10.24 -2.22 -4.41
N HIS A 52 -9.44 -3.29 -4.51
CA HIS A 52 -9.88 -4.63 -4.14
C HIS A 52 -10.34 -4.68 -2.68
N ARG A 53 -9.54 -4.15 -1.74
CA ARG A 53 -9.92 -4.10 -0.31
C ARG A 53 -11.16 -3.25 -0.07
N ALA A 54 -11.32 -2.12 -0.78
CA ALA A 54 -12.49 -1.26 -0.64
C ALA A 54 -13.76 -1.97 -1.14
N ALA A 55 -13.68 -2.59 -2.32
CA ALA A 55 -14.78 -3.36 -2.89
C ALA A 55 -15.11 -4.59 -2.05
N ASP A 56 -14.12 -5.31 -1.52
CA ASP A 56 -14.33 -6.46 -0.64
C ASP A 56 -15.04 -6.06 0.64
N ALA A 57 -14.64 -4.94 1.26
CA ALA A 57 -15.34 -4.38 2.41
C ALA A 57 -16.79 -4.02 2.04
N ALA A 58 -17.01 -3.23 0.99
CA ALA A 58 -18.35 -2.85 0.54
C ALA A 58 -19.24 -4.07 0.24
N CYS A 59 -18.68 -5.08 -0.41
CA CYS A 59 -19.37 -6.31 -0.75
C CYS A 59 -19.61 -7.25 0.43
N GLN A 60 -18.80 -7.15 1.49
CA GLN A 60 -19.11 -7.80 2.75
C GLN A 60 -20.40 -7.25 3.37
N GLU A 61 -20.61 -5.93 3.36
CA GLU A 61 -21.84 -5.32 3.87
C GLU A 61 -23.07 -5.64 3.01
N TRP A 62 -22.88 -5.74 1.69
CA TRP A 62 -23.91 -6.27 0.79
C TRP A 62 -24.32 -7.70 1.18
N ARG A 63 -23.34 -8.59 1.41
CA ARG A 63 -23.61 -9.98 1.87
C ARG A 63 -24.28 -10.02 3.25
N ASN A 64 -23.89 -9.12 4.15
CA ASN A 64 -24.50 -8.97 5.47
C ASN A 64 -25.93 -8.40 5.42
N ARG A 65 -26.39 -7.94 4.25
CA ARG A 65 -27.64 -7.22 4.06
C ARG A 65 -27.74 -6.00 4.99
N THR A 66 -26.61 -5.34 5.21
CA THR A 66 -26.55 -4.14 6.05
C THR A 66 -27.52 -3.09 5.53
N LEU A 67 -28.29 -2.50 6.44
CA LEU A 67 -29.35 -1.56 6.07
C LEU A 67 -28.77 -0.17 5.86
N TYR A 68 -29.42 0.61 4.99
CA TYR A 68 -29.27 2.04 4.99
C TYR A 68 -29.89 2.63 6.25
N THR A 69 -29.26 3.67 6.78
CA THR A 69 -29.86 4.57 7.77
C THR A 69 -29.38 5.99 7.51
N TRP A 70 -30.28 6.97 7.45
CA TRP A 70 -29.92 8.37 7.18
C TRP A 70 -28.94 8.91 8.23
N GLY A 71 -27.81 9.48 7.80
CA GLY A 71 -26.73 9.94 8.68
C GLY A 71 -25.85 8.82 9.26
N GLY A 72 -26.09 7.55 8.89
CA GLY A 72 -25.32 6.40 9.35
C GLY A 72 -23.90 6.40 8.79
N GLY A 73 -22.91 5.99 9.59
CA GLY A 73 -21.51 5.96 9.15
C GLY A 73 -20.72 7.23 9.43
N HIS A 74 -21.33 8.23 10.06
CA HIS A 74 -20.76 9.54 10.34
C HIS A 74 -20.29 9.73 11.79
N GLY A 75 -20.13 8.63 12.55
CA GLY A 75 -19.50 8.67 13.87
C GLY A 75 -18.05 9.16 13.83
N PRO A 76 -17.43 9.40 15.01
CA PRO A 76 -16.03 9.85 15.12
C PRO A 76 -15.04 8.93 14.39
N ALA A 77 -15.32 7.62 14.37
CA ALA A 77 -14.62 6.64 13.55
C ALA A 77 -15.54 6.13 12.43
N PRO A 78 -15.03 5.83 11.22
CA PRO A 78 -15.81 5.20 10.17
C PRO A 78 -16.36 3.84 10.59
N GLY A 79 -17.63 3.59 10.33
CA GLY A 79 -18.31 2.35 10.70
C GLY A 79 -19.80 2.53 10.92
N ALA A 80 -20.55 1.44 10.83
CA ALA A 80 -22.01 1.49 10.95
C ALA A 80 -22.44 2.14 12.26
N SER A 81 -23.38 3.07 12.17
CA SER A 81 -23.93 3.81 13.32
C SER A 81 -25.45 3.87 13.21
N TYR A 82 -26.10 4.32 14.28
CA TYR A 82 -27.50 4.71 14.19
C TYR A 82 -27.62 6.01 13.40
N GLY A 83 -28.74 6.16 12.70
CA GLY A 83 -29.04 7.36 11.93
C GLY A 83 -29.83 8.40 12.70
N THR A 84 -30.35 9.36 11.96
CA THR A 84 -31.22 10.43 12.45
C THR A 84 -32.42 10.62 11.53
N ILE A 85 -33.47 11.26 12.03
CA ILE A 85 -34.62 11.63 11.21
C ILE A 85 -34.22 12.79 10.30
N ASP A 86 -34.50 12.68 9.00
CA ASP A 86 -34.50 13.80 8.07
C ASP A 86 -35.84 14.52 8.15
N ILE A 87 -35.81 15.81 8.48
CA ILE A 87 -37.03 16.64 8.56
C ILE A 87 -37.69 16.84 7.19
N HIS A 88 -36.96 16.63 6.10
CA HIS A 88 -37.46 16.73 4.74
C HIS A 88 -38.08 15.42 4.23
N ASP A 89 -37.84 14.30 4.92
CA ASP A 89 -38.42 12.99 4.60
C ASP A 89 -38.69 12.17 5.87
N LEU A 90 -39.66 12.66 6.65
CA LEU A 90 -40.00 12.09 7.96
C LEU A 90 -40.51 10.66 7.88
N GLU A 91 -41.28 10.32 6.83
CA GLU A 91 -41.87 8.99 6.69
C GLU A 91 -40.81 7.93 6.39
N GLU A 92 -39.87 8.25 5.49
CA GLU A 92 -38.81 7.33 5.11
C GLU A 92 -37.80 7.10 6.26
N THR A 93 -37.45 8.17 6.97
CA THR A 93 -36.34 8.18 7.96
C THR A 93 -36.78 7.98 9.41
N TRP A 94 -38.08 7.88 9.71
CA TRP A 94 -38.61 7.77 11.08
C TRP A 94 -37.92 6.68 11.94
N ASN A 95 -37.54 5.57 11.32
CA ASN A 95 -36.93 4.43 12.02
C ASN A 95 -35.39 4.40 11.97
N ASP A 96 -34.76 5.38 11.33
CA ASP A 96 -33.30 5.49 11.23
C ASP A 96 -32.60 5.67 12.59
N PRO A 97 -33.19 6.37 13.58
CA PRO A 97 -32.65 6.37 14.95
C PRO A 97 -32.53 4.99 15.59
N ASN A 98 -33.29 3.99 15.13
CA ASN A 98 -33.27 2.61 15.64
C ASN A 98 -32.57 1.63 14.68
N THR A 99 -32.08 2.11 13.53
CA THR A 99 -31.47 1.28 12.50
C THR A 99 -29.96 1.51 12.50
N ARG A 100 -29.18 0.45 12.76
CA ARG A 100 -27.72 0.53 12.70
C ARG A 100 -27.25 0.17 11.29
N GLY A 101 -26.59 1.11 10.62
CA GLY A 101 -26.24 0.97 9.21
C GLY A 101 -25.38 2.11 8.69
N PHE A 102 -25.50 2.39 7.39
CA PHE A 102 -24.77 3.46 6.70
C PHE A 102 -25.73 4.31 5.86
N ASP A 103 -25.47 5.60 5.69
CA ASP A 103 -25.98 6.33 4.54
C ASP A 103 -25.02 6.17 3.34
N CYS A 104 -25.29 6.86 2.23
CA CYS A 104 -24.48 6.74 1.02
C CYS A 104 -23.01 7.14 1.23
N SER A 105 -22.75 8.30 1.85
CA SER A 105 -21.40 8.82 2.09
C SER A 105 -20.68 8.05 3.19
N GLY A 106 -21.38 7.72 4.28
CA GLY A 106 -20.85 6.93 5.38
C GLY A 106 -20.46 5.52 4.96
N PHE A 107 -21.18 4.93 4.00
CA PHE A 107 -20.86 3.63 3.41
C PHE A 107 -19.55 3.67 2.62
N VAL A 108 -19.41 4.63 1.70
CA VAL A 108 -18.18 4.77 0.89
C VAL A 108 -16.99 5.17 1.76
N ARG A 109 -17.20 6.06 2.74
CA ARG A 109 -16.22 6.42 3.79
C ARG A 109 -15.70 5.17 4.50
N TRP A 110 -16.59 4.30 4.94
CA TRP A 110 -16.23 3.07 5.63
C TRP A 110 -15.48 2.08 4.72
N ALA A 111 -15.94 1.88 3.48
CA ALA A 111 -15.29 0.97 2.54
C ALA A 111 -13.82 1.36 2.29
N TRP A 112 -13.58 2.65 2.03
CA TRP A 112 -12.22 3.16 1.83
C TRP A 112 -11.40 3.20 3.12
N TYR A 113 -12.02 3.48 4.27
CA TYR A 113 -11.36 3.31 5.57
C TYR A 113 -10.86 1.88 5.79
N LYS A 114 -11.67 0.87 5.43
CA LYS A 114 -11.25 -0.54 5.51
C LYS A 114 -10.11 -0.89 4.55
N ALA A 115 -10.04 -0.21 3.40
CA ALA A 115 -9.01 -0.42 2.41
C ALA A 115 -7.64 0.16 2.81
N VAL A 116 -7.62 1.37 3.37
CA VAL A 116 -6.38 2.12 3.62
C VAL A 116 -6.02 2.22 5.11
N GLY A 117 -6.90 1.77 5.99
CA GLY A 117 -6.72 1.79 7.45
C GLY A 117 -7.02 3.14 8.12
N TRP A 118 -7.35 4.20 7.36
CA TRP A 118 -7.65 5.53 7.89
C TRP A 118 -8.70 6.30 7.11
N ASP A 119 -9.31 7.28 7.76
CA ASP A 119 -10.47 8.02 7.25
C ASP A 119 -10.06 9.12 6.26
N ILE A 120 -9.79 8.73 5.01
CA ILE A 120 -9.34 9.63 3.94
C ILE A 120 -10.47 10.45 3.30
N LEU A 121 -11.73 10.04 3.49
CA LEU A 121 -12.91 10.72 2.92
C LEU A 121 -13.56 11.67 3.92
N GLY A 122 -13.30 11.49 5.23
CA GLY A 122 -13.86 12.33 6.29
C GLY A 122 -15.37 12.10 6.50
N GLY A 123 -15.90 12.69 7.56
CA GLY A 123 -17.31 12.55 7.95
C GLY A 123 -18.31 13.45 7.23
N GLY A 124 -17.97 14.01 6.07
CA GLY A 124 -18.83 14.97 5.34
C GLY A 124 -19.89 14.31 4.44
N THR A 125 -20.79 15.13 3.89
CA THR A 125 -21.80 14.67 2.90
C THR A 125 -21.17 14.23 1.59
N ALA A 126 -21.93 13.56 0.71
CA ALA A 126 -21.50 13.21 -0.65
C ALA A 126 -20.98 14.43 -1.44
N GLU A 127 -21.65 15.58 -1.34
CA GLU A 127 -21.20 16.83 -1.97
C GLU A 127 -19.88 17.32 -1.38
N ALA A 128 -19.77 17.35 -0.05
CA ALA A 128 -18.54 17.76 0.63
C ALA A 128 -17.35 16.86 0.24
N MET A 129 -17.60 15.54 0.16
CA MET A 129 -16.64 14.53 -0.29
C MET A 129 -16.18 14.75 -1.74
N TYR A 130 -17.10 15.14 -2.65
CA TYR A 130 -16.70 15.48 -4.01
C TYR A 130 -15.91 16.80 -4.07
N ARG A 131 -16.31 17.81 -3.31
CA ARG A 131 -15.59 19.10 -3.28
C ARG A 131 -14.22 19.00 -2.64
N SER A 132 -13.99 18.04 -1.74
CA SER A 132 -12.65 17.72 -1.22
C SER A 132 -11.80 16.95 -2.22
N ALA A 133 -12.39 16.34 -3.27
CA ALA A 133 -11.65 15.52 -4.23
C ALA A 133 -10.45 16.25 -4.81
N GLY A 134 -10.59 17.48 -5.30
CA GLY A 134 -9.48 18.26 -5.88
C GLY A 134 -8.32 18.64 -4.93
N ARG A 135 -8.34 18.18 -3.67
CA ARG A 135 -7.22 18.31 -2.72
C ARG A 135 -6.57 16.94 -2.46
N THR A 136 -7.35 15.88 -2.36
CA THR A 136 -6.95 14.60 -1.75
C THR A 136 -6.97 13.42 -2.76
N TYR A 137 -7.73 13.48 -3.86
CA TYR A 137 -7.86 12.41 -4.87
C TYR A 137 -8.14 12.98 -6.29
N GLN A 138 -8.08 12.18 -7.36
CA GLN A 138 -8.16 12.72 -8.73
C GLN A 138 -9.61 12.87 -9.20
N ALA A 139 -10.01 14.04 -9.71
CA ALA A 139 -11.27 14.16 -10.47
C ALA A 139 -11.12 13.49 -11.85
N VAL A 140 -12.03 12.58 -12.20
CA VAL A 140 -12.02 11.93 -13.52
C VAL A 140 -12.74 12.83 -14.52
N HIS A 141 -12.03 13.19 -15.58
CA HIS A 141 -12.55 14.00 -16.67
C HIS A 141 -12.73 13.14 -17.92
N GLY A 142 -13.84 13.38 -18.64
CA GLY A 142 -14.05 12.80 -19.95
C GLY A 142 -13.16 13.46 -21.01
N SER A 143 -13.18 12.90 -22.21
CA SER A 143 -12.47 13.45 -23.37
C SER A 143 -12.75 14.95 -23.55
N GLY A 144 -11.70 15.75 -23.67
CA GLY A 144 -11.79 17.21 -23.80
C GLY A 144 -12.03 17.98 -22.49
N GLY A 145 -11.88 17.35 -21.32
CA GLY A 145 -12.05 17.98 -20.01
C GLY A 145 -13.50 18.06 -19.53
N GLY A 146 -14.42 17.44 -20.25
CA GLY A 146 -15.84 17.39 -19.91
C GLY A 146 -16.18 16.41 -18.78
N LYS A 147 -17.48 16.19 -18.54
CA LYS A 147 -17.96 15.15 -17.63
C LYS A 147 -17.48 13.76 -18.09
N PRO A 148 -17.09 12.87 -17.17
CA PRO A 148 -16.70 11.51 -17.52
C PRO A 148 -17.90 10.70 -18.05
N ALA A 149 -17.63 9.76 -18.95
CA ALA A 149 -18.54 8.70 -19.35
C ALA A 149 -18.22 7.42 -18.54
N VAL A 150 -19.14 6.44 -18.51
CA VAL A 150 -18.91 5.14 -17.81
C VAL A 150 -17.62 4.46 -18.27
N SER A 151 -17.26 4.61 -19.55
CA SER A 151 -16.02 4.09 -20.13
C SER A 151 -14.73 4.72 -19.56
N ASP A 152 -14.83 5.88 -18.91
CA ASP A 152 -13.70 6.57 -18.29
C ASP A 152 -13.45 6.11 -16.85
N LEU A 153 -14.40 5.36 -16.26
CA LEU A 153 -14.35 4.89 -14.88
C LEU A 153 -13.44 3.66 -14.76
N GLN A 154 -12.78 3.57 -13.62
CA GLN A 154 -11.97 2.44 -13.19
C GLN A 154 -12.55 1.84 -11.91
N PRO A 155 -12.49 0.51 -11.73
CA PRO A 155 -12.97 -0.11 -10.50
C PRO A 155 -12.30 0.52 -9.26
N GLY A 156 -13.09 0.81 -8.24
CA GLY A 156 -12.69 1.59 -7.07
C GLY A 156 -13.01 3.10 -7.17
N ASP A 157 -13.35 3.61 -8.36
CA ASP A 157 -13.79 5.00 -8.49
C ASP A 157 -15.06 5.26 -7.66
N ILE A 158 -15.14 6.46 -7.09
CA ILE A 158 -16.29 6.95 -6.35
C ILE A 158 -17.15 7.78 -7.30
N VAL A 159 -18.41 7.37 -7.46
CA VAL A 159 -19.35 7.96 -8.42
C VAL A 159 -20.36 8.84 -7.69
N PHE A 160 -20.47 10.10 -8.10
CA PHE A 160 -21.36 11.08 -7.49
C PHE A 160 -22.50 11.43 -8.43
N THR A 161 -23.72 11.47 -7.89
CA THR A 161 -24.92 11.79 -8.66
C THR A 161 -25.75 12.89 -8.01
N GLY A 162 -26.42 13.65 -8.86
CA GLY A 162 -27.23 14.80 -8.49
C GLY A 162 -28.22 15.15 -9.59
N VAL A 163 -29.32 15.83 -9.25
CA VAL A 163 -30.33 16.22 -10.26
C VAL A 163 -29.71 17.22 -11.24
N GLY A 164 -29.70 16.88 -12.54
CA GLY A 164 -29.05 17.70 -13.56
C GLY A 164 -27.53 17.54 -13.63
N GLY A 165 -26.95 16.69 -12.77
CA GLY A 165 -25.55 16.30 -12.81
C GLY A 165 -24.61 17.49 -12.57
N THR A 166 -24.99 18.40 -11.68
CA THR A 166 -24.13 19.51 -11.26
C THR A 166 -23.53 19.20 -9.90
N VAL A 167 -22.37 19.81 -9.59
CA VAL A 167 -21.72 19.61 -8.29
C VAL A 167 -22.61 20.08 -7.14
N ASP A 168 -23.28 21.22 -7.31
CA ASP A 168 -24.16 21.81 -6.30
C ASP A 168 -25.45 21.02 -6.05
N SER A 169 -25.73 20.00 -6.88
CA SER A 169 -26.91 19.13 -6.75
C SER A 169 -26.56 17.72 -6.31
N ILE A 170 -25.29 17.44 -5.97
CA ILE A 170 -24.86 16.11 -5.52
C ILE A 170 -25.68 15.72 -4.29
N SER A 171 -26.43 14.64 -4.42
CA SER A 171 -27.27 14.10 -3.36
C SER A 171 -26.93 12.65 -3.03
N HIS A 172 -26.09 11.99 -3.82
CA HIS A 172 -25.82 10.57 -3.64
C HIS A 172 -24.43 10.15 -4.15
N VAL A 173 -23.84 9.14 -3.51
CA VAL A 173 -22.51 8.61 -3.83
C VAL A 173 -22.47 7.09 -3.79
N MET A 174 -21.63 6.48 -4.64
CA MET A 174 -21.55 5.03 -4.83
C MET A 174 -20.10 4.60 -5.09
N LEU A 175 -19.78 3.32 -4.84
CA LEU A 175 -18.49 2.73 -5.20
C LEU A 175 -18.62 1.94 -6.51
N TYR A 176 -17.82 2.28 -7.52
CA TYR A 176 -17.79 1.57 -8.80
C TYR A 176 -17.01 0.27 -8.68
N LEU A 177 -17.65 -0.84 -9.07
CA LEU A 177 -17.07 -2.18 -9.02
C LEU A 177 -16.39 -2.58 -10.33
N GLY A 178 -16.61 -1.85 -11.43
CA GLY A 178 -16.23 -2.30 -12.77
C GLY A 178 -17.41 -2.87 -13.56
N ASP A 179 -17.22 -3.09 -14.86
CA ASP A 179 -18.22 -3.65 -15.80
C ASP A 179 -19.60 -2.97 -15.77
N GLY A 180 -19.65 -1.67 -15.44
CA GLY A 180 -20.90 -0.92 -15.36
C GLY A 180 -21.67 -1.16 -14.05
N TYR A 181 -21.09 -1.78 -13.03
CA TYR A 181 -21.75 -2.03 -11.75
C TYR A 181 -21.25 -1.11 -10.64
N VAL A 182 -22.17 -0.73 -9.75
CA VAL A 182 -21.90 0.02 -8.52
C VAL A 182 -22.51 -0.69 -7.31
N VAL A 183 -21.88 -0.54 -6.15
CA VAL A 183 -22.45 -0.92 -4.85
C VAL A 183 -22.81 0.34 -4.06
N GLU A 184 -24.01 0.34 -3.47
CA GLU A 184 -24.57 1.51 -2.79
C GLU A 184 -25.45 1.18 -1.58
N ALA A 185 -25.37 2.02 -0.56
CA ALA A 185 -26.41 2.19 0.45
C ALA A 185 -27.35 3.29 -0.06
N TYR A 186 -28.62 2.98 -0.33
CA TYR A 186 -29.38 3.77 -1.30
C TYR A 186 -30.69 4.41 -0.82
N GLN A 187 -31.27 3.92 0.28
CA GLN A 187 -32.59 4.35 0.76
C GLN A 187 -32.88 3.78 2.14
N SER A 188 -33.48 4.54 3.06
CA SER A 188 -33.69 4.12 4.44
C SER A 188 -34.36 2.76 4.59
N GLN A 189 -33.82 1.98 5.54
CA GLN A 189 -34.26 0.64 5.89
C GLN A 189 -34.17 -0.40 4.76
N ARG A 190 -33.55 -0.06 3.63
CA ARG A 190 -33.26 -1.00 2.54
C ARG A 190 -31.83 -1.52 2.67
N PRO A 191 -31.59 -2.80 2.34
CA PRO A 191 -30.23 -3.34 2.35
C PRO A 191 -29.38 -2.66 1.27
N VAL A 192 -28.07 -2.59 1.52
CA VAL A 192 -27.06 -2.31 0.50
C VAL A 192 -27.33 -3.19 -0.73
N ARG A 193 -27.15 -2.62 -1.92
CA ARG A 193 -27.40 -3.32 -3.18
C ARG A 193 -26.27 -3.11 -4.18
N VAL A 194 -26.22 -4.00 -5.16
CA VAL A 194 -25.46 -3.83 -6.39
C VAL A 194 -26.44 -3.58 -7.53
N ILE A 195 -26.14 -2.60 -8.38
CA ILE A 195 -26.95 -2.28 -9.57
C ILE A 195 -26.07 -1.94 -10.76
N ASP A 196 -26.67 -2.00 -11.95
CA ASP A 196 -26.15 -1.35 -13.15
C ASP A 196 -26.13 0.18 -12.92
N ILE A 197 -24.97 0.80 -13.15
CA ILE A 197 -24.73 2.23 -12.96
C ILE A 197 -25.70 3.10 -13.78
N ASN A 198 -26.14 2.62 -14.95
CA ASN A 198 -27.06 3.34 -15.82
C ASN A 198 -28.41 3.61 -15.13
N ALA A 199 -28.83 2.75 -14.19
CA ALA A 199 -30.04 2.97 -13.39
C ALA A 199 -29.92 4.16 -12.42
N ARG A 200 -28.70 4.70 -12.22
CA ARG A 200 -28.44 5.86 -11.35
C ARG A 200 -28.05 7.12 -12.10
N ILE A 201 -27.35 6.98 -13.23
CA ILE A 201 -26.82 8.10 -14.00
C ILE A 201 -27.74 8.54 -15.15
N ASP A 202 -28.86 7.83 -15.38
CA ASP A 202 -29.88 8.24 -16.33
C ASP A 202 -30.36 9.69 -16.09
N ASN A 203 -31.04 10.29 -17.08
CA ASN A 203 -31.56 11.65 -16.95
C ASN A 203 -30.51 12.71 -16.56
N ASN A 204 -29.27 12.55 -17.06
CA ASN A 204 -28.13 13.44 -16.81
C ASN A 204 -27.84 13.61 -15.30
N ARG A 205 -27.84 12.50 -14.55
CA ARG A 205 -27.59 12.52 -13.10
C ARG A 205 -26.13 12.38 -12.70
N LEU A 206 -25.25 11.95 -13.60
CA LEU A 206 -23.81 11.91 -13.31
C LEU A 206 -23.27 13.33 -13.07
N ALA A 207 -22.89 13.60 -11.82
CA ALA A 207 -22.36 14.89 -11.39
C ALA A 207 -20.83 14.91 -11.47
N GLY A 208 -20.19 13.77 -11.15
CA GLY A 208 -18.75 13.62 -11.25
C GLY A 208 -18.27 12.27 -10.73
N VAL A 209 -16.98 12.04 -10.89
CA VAL A 209 -16.30 10.83 -10.43
C VAL A 209 -14.98 11.23 -9.79
N ALA A 210 -14.68 10.65 -8.62
CA ALA A 210 -13.39 10.76 -7.98
C ALA A 210 -12.66 9.42 -8.06
N ARG A 211 -11.43 9.45 -8.55
CA ARG A 211 -10.51 8.33 -8.57
C ARG A 211 -9.64 8.36 -7.33
N MET A 212 -9.78 7.31 -6.53
CA MET A 212 -8.99 7.13 -5.32
C MET A 212 -7.60 6.63 -5.68
N PRO A 213 -6.55 6.98 -4.91
CA PRO A 213 -5.23 6.44 -5.13
C PRO A 213 -5.26 4.91 -5.04
N GLN A 214 -4.60 4.27 -6.00
CA GLN A 214 -4.56 2.82 -6.17
C GLN A 214 -3.25 2.30 -5.46
N GLY A 215 -2.43 1.31 -5.87
CA GLY A 215 -1.24 0.84 -5.11
C GLY A 215 0.09 1.07 -5.84
N GLY A 216 1.25 1.09 -5.14
CA GLY A 216 2.56 1.42 -5.74
C GLY A 216 3.20 0.30 -6.61
N PRO A 217 4.22 0.58 -7.47
CA PRO A 217 4.69 1.86 -8.01
C PRO A 217 3.89 2.22 -9.28
N PHE A 218 3.43 3.47 -9.37
CA PHE A 218 2.37 3.87 -10.30
C PHE A 218 2.86 4.46 -11.62
N THR A 219 2.05 4.25 -12.66
CA THR A 219 1.88 5.21 -13.76
C THR A 219 0.85 6.27 -13.37
N GLU A 220 1.29 7.52 -13.31
CA GLU A 220 0.61 8.70 -12.75
C GLU A 220 -0.50 9.31 -13.64
N PRO A 221 -1.42 10.11 -13.05
CA PRO A 221 -2.15 11.16 -13.75
C PRO A 221 -1.19 12.23 -14.30
N PRO A 222 -1.44 12.82 -15.48
CA PRO A 222 -0.57 13.87 -16.01
C PRO A 222 -0.56 15.12 -15.10
N GLY A 223 0.60 15.45 -14.51
CA GLY A 223 0.85 16.73 -13.84
C GLY A 223 1.19 16.70 -12.35
N TYR A 224 1.31 15.54 -11.70
CA TYR A 224 1.72 15.42 -10.30
C TYR A 224 2.76 14.32 -10.14
N ASP A 225 3.93 14.61 -9.55
CA ASP A 225 5.04 13.68 -9.34
C ASP A 225 5.23 13.29 -7.85
N GLY A 226 5.52 12.02 -7.55
CA GLY A 226 6.02 11.59 -6.22
C GLY A 226 5.29 10.42 -5.55
N THR A 227 5.79 9.99 -4.39
CA THR A 227 5.23 8.87 -3.62
C THR A 227 4.03 9.32 -2.79
N LEU A 228 2.90 8.63 -2.90
CA LEU A 228 1.70 8.94 -2.11
C LEU A 228 1.97 8.75 -0.61
N GLN A 229 1.65 9.76 0.17
CA GLN A 229 1.76 9.77 1.62
C GLN A 229 0.46 10.23 2.27
N VAL A 230 0.25 9.81 3.51
CA VAL A 230 -0.92 10.19 4.32
C VAL A 230 -0.44 11.09 5.45
N THR A 231 -1.04 12.26 5.62
CA THR A 231 -0.75 13.12 6.77
C THR A 231 -1.64 12.78 7.97
N TRP A 232 -1.28 13.30 9.14
CA TRP A 232 -2.14 13.30 10.32
C TRP A 232 -2.16 14.66 10.99
N GLY A 233 -3.10 14.84 11.93
CA GLY A 233 -3.32 16.10 12.62
C GLY A 233 -4.27 17.02 11.87
N THR A 234 -4.55 18.17 12.47
CA THR A 234 -5.40 19.23 11.92
C THR A 234 -4.64 20.54 11.90
N ASP A 235 -4.98 21.42 10.96
CA ASP A 235 -4.35 22.72 10.80
C ASP A 235 -2.83 22.65 10.49
N VAL A 236 -2.38 21.58 9.84
CA VAL A 236 -0.95 21.33 9.59
C VAL A 236 -0.41 22.28 8.52
N ALA A 237 0.69 22.98 8.83
CA ALA A 237 1.31 23.94 7.93
C ALA A 237 2.14 23.25 6.83
N VAL A 238 1.88 23.64 5.58
CA VAL A 238 2.77 23.39 4.43
C VAL A 238 3.48 24.71 4.10
N ARG A 239 4.80 24.67 3.97
CA ARG A 239 5.67 25.86 3.96
C ARG A 239 6.53 25.95 2.71
N GLN A 240 7.00 27.15 2.40
CA GLN A 240 7.80 27.39 1.20
C GLN A 240 9.18 26.72 1.25
N HIS A 241 9.73 26.54 2.45
CA HIS A 241 11.05 25.95 2.71
C HIS A 241 10.95 24.94 3.87
N PRO A 242 11.94 24.04 4.05
CA PRO A 242 11.95 23.03 5.10
C PRO A 242 12.32 23.61 6.48
N ASN A 243 11.62 24.67 6.88
CA ASN A 243 11.77 25.33 8.17
C ASN A 243 10.45 26.00 8.61
N THR A 244 10.25 26.18 9.91
CA THR A 244 9.01 26.69 10.50
C THR A 244 8.84 28.19 10.38
N SER A 245 9.91 28.93 10.09
CA SER A 245 9.88 30.38 9.85
C SER A 245 9.47 30.76 8.43
N ALA A 246 9.51 29.81 7.49
CA ALA A 246 9.19 30.02 6.09
C ALA A 246 7.71 30.37 5.89
N ALA A 247 7.46 31.12 4.81
CA ALA A 247 6.12 31.53 4.42
C ALA A 247 5.19 30.32 4.29
N LEU A 248 3.95 30.50 4.76
CA LEU A 248 2.91 29.49 4.67
C LEU A 248 2.43 29.39 3.22
N VAL A 249 2.47 28.20 2.65
CA VAL A 249 1.88 27.90 1.34
C VAL A 249 0.41 27.58 1.50
N THR A 250 0.09 26.65 2.41
CA THR A 250 -1.29 26.25 2.73
C THR A 250 -1.36 25.58 4.10
N ARG A 251 -2.58 25.30 4.56
CA ARG A 251 -2.84 24.48 5.74
C ARG A 251 -3.74 23.31 5.41
N LEU A 252 -3.38 22.14 5.92
CA LEU A 252 -4.19 20.94 5.83
C LEU A 252 -5.20 21.00 6.97
N SER A 253 -6.48 21.14 6.65
CA SER A 253 -7.56 21.25 7.63
C SER A 253 -7.76 19.96 8.46
N GLY A 254 -7.21 18.85 7.97
CA GLY A 254 -7.20 17.54 8.64
C GLY A 254 -6.20 16.60 7.96
N PRO A 255 -6.23 15.31 8.32
CA PRO A 255 -5.51 14.26 7.60
C PRO A 255 -5.81 14.34 6.10
N ASP A 256 -4.76 14.23 5.30
CA ASP A 256 -4.83 14.48 3.86
C ASP A 256 -3.92 13.49 3.11
N LEU A 257 -4.17 13.36 1.82
CA LEU A 257 -3.34 12.61 0.90
C LEU A 257 -2.42 13.60 0.17
N VAL A 258 -1.13 13.36 0.26
CA VAL A 258 -0.09 14.25 -0.24
C VAL A 258 0.90 13.47 -1.10
N TYR A 259 1.51 14.13 -2.09
CA TYR A 259 2.43 13.49 -3.03
C TYR A 259 3.86 13.92 -2.70
N ALA A 260 4.61 13.04 -2.05
CA ALA A 260 5.96 13.27 -1.60
C ALA A 260 6.97 13.08 -2.74
N THR A 261 7.50 14.16 -3.29
CA THR A 261 8.44 14.09 -4.41
C THR A 261 9.83 13.71 -3.93
N CYS A 262 10.29 14.35 -2.86
CA CYS A 262 11.56 14.05 -2.21
C CYS A 262 11.54 14.57 -0.77
N GLN A 263 12.52 14.13 0.04
CA GLN A 263 12.69 14.61 1.41
C GLN A 263 14.15 14.96 1.73
N GLN A 264 14.34 15.82 2.72
CA GLN A 264 15.66 16.24 3.21
C GLN A 264 15.61 16.60 4.69
N HIS A 265 16.79 16.78 5.29
CA HIS A 265 16.88 17.37 6.63
C HIS A 265 16.66 18.89 6.57
N GLY A 266 15.97 19.41 7.57
CA GLY A 266 15.60 20.81 7.72
C GLY A 266 15.56 21.21 9.20
N GLU A 267 14.66 22.11 9.57
CA GLU A 267 14.52 22.55 10.95
C GLU A 267 13.96 21.43 11.82
N ASN A 268 14.49 21.25 13.03
CA ASN A 268 13.90 20.34 14.01
C ASN A 268 12.49 20.84 14.41
N VAL A 269 11.48 20.03 14.16
CA VAL A 269 10.10 20.28 14.61
C VAL A 269 9.83 19.38 15.80
N THR A 270 9.14 19.91 16.83
CA THR A 270 8.65 19.10 17.95
C THR A 270 7.14 19.26 18.07
N ALA A 271 6.41 18.16 18.05
CA ALA A 271 4.97 18.14 18.27
C ALA A 271 4.57 16.86 19.03
N GLU A 272 3.65 17.00 19.99
CA GLU A 272 3.12 15.89 20.79
C GLU A 272 4.19 14.98 21.43
N GLY A 273 5.33 15.55 21.82
CA GLY A 273 6.44 14.82 22.43
C GLY A 273 7.38 14.11 21.46
N TYR A 274 7.14 14.21 20.15
CA TYR A 274 8.02 13.72 19.10
C TYR A 274 8.84 14.86 18.50
N THR A 275 10.12 14.60 18.21
CA THR A 275 11.02 15.53 17.51
C THR A 275 11.53 14.87 16.23
N ASN A 276 11.50 15.59 15.12
CA ASN A 276 12.00 15.12 13.82
C ASN A 276 12.51 16.31 13.01
N ASP A 277 13.59 16.11 12.26
CA ASP A 277 14.23 17.10 11.40
C ASP A 277 14.01 16.81 9.90
N ALA A 278 13.30 15.73 9.56
CA ALA A 278 12.97 15.41 8.19
C ALA A 278 11.80 16.26 7.67
N TRP A 279 11.98 16.75 6.44
CA TRP A 279 10.99 17.52 5.70
C TRP A 279 10.79 16.93 4.31
N THR A 280 9.54 16.84 3.89
CA THR A 280 9.16 16.28 2.59
C THR A 280 8.51 17.35 1.73
N TYR A 281 8.93 17.44 0.47
CA TYR A 281 8.29 18.31 -0.52
C TYR A 281 7.04 17.64 -1.08
N LEU A 282 5.92 18.37 -1.08
CA LEU A 282 4.62 17.90 -1.54
C LEU A 282 4.28 18.54 -2.89
N SER A 283 4.38 17.79 -4.01
CA SER A 283 4.10 18.33 -5.35
C SER A 283 2.67 18.85 -5.50
N ASN A 284 1.69 18.12 -4.97
CA ASN A 284 0.28 18.52 -5.02
C ASN A 284 -0.07 19.73 -4.13
N ARG A 285 0.85 20.17 -3.27
CA ARG A 285 0.68 21.36 -2.41
C ARG A 285 1.66 22.48 -2.72
N GLY A 286 2.71 22.20 -3.49
CA GLY A 286 3.75 23.16 -3.85
C GLY A 286 4.61 23.62 -2.68
N GLY A 287 4.82 22.78 -1.66
CA GLY A 287 5.59 23.16 -0.48
C GLY A 287 5.99 22.00 0.43
N TRP A 288 6.76 22.33 1.46
CA TRP A 288 7.36 21.42 2.42
C TRP A 288 6.47 21.19 3.64
N ILE A 289 6.40 19.93 4.07
CA ILE A 289 5.79 19.53 5.34
C ILE A 289 6.85 18.87 6.21
N SER A 290 6.77 19.06 7.53
CA SER A 290 7.58 18.26 8.46
C SER A 290 7.06 16.83 8.48
N ASN A 291 7.97 15.86 8.38
CA ASN A 291 7.64 14.44 8.42
C ASN A 291 7.01 14.00 9.75
N ILE A 292 7.08 14.82 10.81
CA ILE A 292 6.26 14.60 12.01
C ILE A 292 4.81 14.36 11.64
N TYR A 293 4.29 15.10 10.65
CA TYR A 293 2.88 15.03 10.24
C TYR A 293 2.62 14.04 9.11
N LEU A 294 3.62 13.26 8.68
CA LEU A 294 3.46 12.18 7.72
C LEU A 294 3.40 10.84 8.44
N ARG A 295 2.56 9.94 7.93
CA ARG A 295 2.48 8.57 8.42
C ARG A 295 3.70 7.80 8.00
N GLY A 296 4.24 7.02 8.93
CA GLY A 296 5.38 6.16 8.67
C GLY A 296 6.56 6.51 9.58
N PRO A 297 7.75 6.01 9.25
CA PRO A 297 8.97 6.36 9.97
C PRO A 297 9.30 7.85 9.87
N ALA A 298 10.17 8.33 10.75
CA ALA A 298 10.65 9.72 10.76
C ALA A 298 11.19 10.17 9.38
N TRP A 299 11.85 9.25 8.67
CA TRP A 299 12.30 9.40 7.29
C TRP A 299 11.65 8.32 6.44
N LEU A 300 10.96 8.71 5.36
CA LEU A 300 10.11 7.80 4.56
C LEU A 300 10.94 7.05 3.51
N PRO A 301 11.29 5.76 3.67
CA PRO A 301 12.25 5.08 2.79
C PRO A 301 11.84 5.04 1.30
N GLU A 302 10.54 5.11 1.03
CA GLU A 302 9.93 5.16 -0.30
C GLU A 302 9.95 6.56 -0.95
N VAL A 303 10.33 7.59 -0.19
CA VAL A 303 10.50 8.96 -0.68
C VAL A 303 11.98 9.23 -0.90
N PRO A 304 12.43 9.51 -2.14
CA PRO A 304 13.84 9.71 -2.41
C PRO A 304 14.39 10.95 -1.71
N THR A 305 15.68 10.96 -1.41
CA THR A 305 16.35 12.15 -0.86
C THR A 305 16.40 13.25 -1.92
N CYS A 306 16.11 14.49 -1.53
CA CYS A 306 16.25 15.64 -2.42
C CYS A 306 17.71 15.85 -2.81
N THR A 307 17.98 15.98 -4.11
CA THR A 307 19.32 16.19 -4.67
C THR A 307 19.28 17.25 -5.76
N GLY A 308 20.45 17.84 -6.07
CA GLY A 308 20.58 18.83 -7.14
C GLY A 308 19.64 20.02 -6.96
N SER A 309 18.85 20.34 -7.98
CA SER A 309 17.89 21.46 -7.97
C SER A 309 16.67 21.22 -7.07
N ALA A 310 16.41 19.99 -6.63
CA ALA A 310 15.32 19.67 -5.72
C ALA A 310 15.72 19.88 -4.24
N TYR A 311 17.02 19.99 -3.94
CA TYR A 311 17.50 20.29 -2.60
C TYR A 311 17.30 21.78 -2.27
N ASP A 312 16.64 22.06 -1.14
CA ASP A 312 16.40 23.41 -0.64
C ASP A 312 17.39 23.77 0.49
N PRO A 313 18.31 24.73 0.29
CA PRO A 313 19.29 25.09 1.30
C PRO A 313 18.73 25.93 2.46
N GLN A 314 17.46 26.35 2.42
CA GLN A 314 16.85 27.21 3.44
C GLN A 314 16.25 26.36 4.57
N THR A 315 17.11 25.73 5.35
CA THR A 315 16.76 24.70 6.35
C THR A 315 16.50 25.22 7.78
N GLY A 316 16.66 26.52 8.04
CA GLY A 316 16.34 27.13 9.35
C GLY A 316 17.30 26.74 10.50
N SER A 317 16.91 27.08 11.74
CA SER A 317 17.75 26.88 12.93
C SER A 317 17.90 25.39 13.28
N GLY A 318 19.13 24.87 13.33
CA GLY A 318 19.37 23.44 13.56
C GLY A 318 19.24 22.59 12.30
N GLY A 319 18.95 23.20 11.15
CA GLY A 319 19.09 22.59 9.83
C GLY A 319 20.28 23.25 9.14
N GLY A 320 21.37 22.51 8.96
CA GLY A 320 22.54 22.99 8.23
C GLY A 320 23.84 22.79 8.99
N ASP A 321 24.27 21.55 9.08
CA ASP A 321 25.62 21.22 8.66
C ASP A 321 25.45 20.11 7.60
N GLY A 322 26.36 19.98 6.65
CA GLY A 322 26.32 18.94 5.62
C GLY A 322 26.48 17.54 6.21
N VAL A 323 25.46 17.06 6.93
CA VAL A 323 25.48 15.81 7.67
C VAL A 323 25.07 14.68 6.73
N SER A 324 26.13 14.03 6.27
CA SER A 324 26.24 12.61 6.02
C SER A 324 25.22 11.82 6.87
N GLN A 325 24.19 11.26 6.24
CA GLN A 325 23.28 10.30 6.86
C GLN A 325 24.07 9.08 7.34
N GLY A 326 24.07 8.87 8.66
CA GLY A 326 24.82 7.85 9.39
C GLY A 326 25.70 8.46 10.46
N GLY A 327 25.48 8.13 11.73
CA GLY A 327 26.36 8.61 12.82
C GLY A 327 27.84 8.35 12.49
N ALA A 328 28.75 9.12 13.09
CA ALA A 328 30.16 8.80 12.98
C ALA A 328 30.41 7.42 13.62
N HIS A 329 30.65 6.40 12.80
CA HIS A 329 31.05 5.07 13.22
C HIS A 329 32.56 4.92 13.00
N SER A 330 33.20 3.99 13.69
CA SER A 330 34.64 3.75 13.50
C SER A 330 34.87 2.28 13.16
N THR A 331 35.77 2.01 12.24
CA THR A 331 36.17 0.66 11.85
C THR A 331 37.33 0.15 12.72
N TRP A 332 37.64 -1.14 12.62
CA TRP A 332 38.86 -1.71 13.17
C TRP A 332 39.54 -2.65 12.16
N GLY A 333 40.79 -3.01 12.42
CA GLY A 333 41.62 -3.82 11.52
C GLY A 333 42.47 -2.99 10.56
N THR A 334 43.17 -3.67 9.64
CA THR A 334 44.12 -3.09 8.70
C THR A 334 43.90 -3.71 7.32
N GLY A 335 43.81 -2.90 6.28
CA GLY A 335 43.62 -3.37 4.91
C GLY A 335 42.20 -3.87 4.61
N VAL A 336 41.21 -3.46 5.41
CA VAL A 336 39.81 -3.90 5.30
C VAL A 336 39.21 -3.45 3.97
N ALA A 337 38.64 -4.40 3.23
CA ALA A 337 38.07 -4.15 1.92
C ALA A 337 36.62 -3.65 2.02
N VAL A 338 36.35 -2.49 1.42
CA VAL A 338 34.99 -2.03 1.09
C VAL A 338 34.62 -2.62 -0.27
N ARG A 339 33.43 -3.21 -0.38
CA ARG A 339 32.96 -4.04 -1.48
C ARG A 339 31.87 -3.35 -2.29
N SER A 340 31.79 -3.58 -3.60
CA SER A 340 30.71 -3.03 -4.44
C SER A 340 29.33 -3.61 -4.12
N GLU A 341 29.29 -4.81 -3.54
CA GLU A 341 28.10 -5.52 -3.07
C GLU A 341 28.36 -6.06 -1.67
N PRO A 342 27.33 -6.40 -0.85
CA PRO A 342 27.51 -6.93 0.49
C PRO A 342 27.92 -8.43 0.48
N SER A 343 29.02 -8.71 -0.23
CA SER A 343 29.56 -10.03 -0.48
C SER A 343 31.08 -9.93 -0.69
N THR A 344 31.81 -10.84 -0.04
CA THR A 344 33.26 -11.04 -0.22
C THR A 344 33.60 -11.84 -1.47
N THR A 345 32.62 -12.51 -2.08
CA THR A 345 32.81 -13.41 -3.23
C THR A 345 32.36 -12.78 -4.55
N THR A 346 31.22 -12.10 -4.57
CA THR A 346 30.70 -11.40 -5.76
C THR A 346 31.05 -9.92 -5.78
N GLY A 347 31.26 -9.31 -4.60
CA GLY A 347 31.64 -7.90 -4.48
C GLY A 347 33.12 -7.64 -4.81
N THR A 348 33.37 -6.83 -5.83
CA THR A 348 34.69 -6.28 -6.13
C THR A 348 35.12 -5.28 -5.06
N THR A 349 36.43 -5.15 -4.79
CA THR A 349 36.92 -4.16 -3.82
C THR A 349 36.88 -2.76 -4.44
N VAL A 350 36.08 -1.85 -3.87
CA VAL A 350 35.98 -0.45 -4.30
C VAL A 350 36.92 0.48 -3.52
N ALA A 351 37.26 0.11 -2.29
CA ALA A 351 38.26 0.81 -1.48
C ALA A 351 38.92 -0.14 -0.47
N ARG A 352 40.08 0.25 0.07
CA ARG A 352 40.72 -0.42 1.22
C ARG A 352 41.02 0.58 2.31
N LEU A 353 40.53 0.30 3.51
CA LEU A 353 40.83 1.09 4.71
C LEU A 353 42.19 0.65 5.24
N ALA A 354 43.17 1.54 5.20
CA ALA A 354 44.55 1.24 5.59
C ALA A 354 44.70 0.99 7.10
N GLY A 355 43.73 1.40 7.91
CA GLY A 355 43.66 1.18 9.36
C GLY A 355 42.27 1.56 9.90
N PRO A 356 42.09 1.62 11.24
CA PRO A 356 40.88 2.14 11.86
C PRO A 356 40.55 3.52 11.28
N THR A 357 39.36 3.63 10.72
CA THR A 357 38.90 4.81 9.97
C THR A 357 37.51 5.15 10.45
N ASP A 358 37.25 6.45 10.68
CA ASP A 358 35.92 6.95 10.94
C ASP A 358 35.12 7.01 9.64
N VAL A 359 33.91 6.50 9.68
CA VAL A 359 33.05 6.24 8.53
C VAL A 359 31.62 6.65 8.84
N THR A 360 30.94 7.14 7.81
CA THR A 360 29.49 7.32 7.80
C THR A 360 28.82 6.03 7.33
N VAL A 361 27.74 5.61 8.00
CA VAL A 361 26.93 4.45 7.60
C VAL A 361 25.50 4.89 7.32
N SER A 362 25.06 4.88 6.06
CA SER A 362 23.69 5.33 5.75
C SER A 362 22.65 4.25 6.00
N CYS A 363 23.01 2.98 5.88
CA CYS A 363 22.12 1.86 6.14
C CYS A 363 22.92 0.56 6.30
N GLN A 364 22.26 -0.52 6.72
CA GLN A 364 22.84 -1.85 6.83
C GLN A 364 21.89 -2.94 6.32
N THR A 365 22.38 -4.14 6.02
CA THR A 365 21.58 -5.25 5.49
C THR A 365 22.15 -6.59 5.93
N HIS A 366 21.31 -7.62 5.99
CA HIS A 366 21.75 -9.01 6.13
C HIS A 366 22.11 -9.56 4.75
N ALA A 367 23.34 -10.06 4.61
CA ALA A 367 23.83 -10.63 3.36
C ALA A 367 24.80 -11.79 3.64
N GLN A 368 25.93 -11.87 2.92
CA GLN A 368 26.85 -12.99 3.11
C GLN A 368 27.37 -13.03 4.55
N THR A 369 27.20 -14.16 5.25
CA THR A 369 27.88 -14.40 6.53
C THR A 369 29.38 -14.43 6.32
N VAL A 370 30.11 -13.60 7.07
CA VAL A 370 31.58 -13.53 7.04
C VAL A 370 32.11 -13.98 8.38
N THR A 371 33.05 -14.92 8.36
CA THR A 371 33.85 -15.31 9.52
C THR A 371 35.29 -14.89 9.32
N SER A 372 35.83 -14.07 10.22
CA SER A 372 37.24 -13.68 10.22
C SER A 372 37.72 -13.41 11.64
N GLU A 373 38.95 -13.82 11.95
CA GLU A 373 39.61 -13.55 13.24
C GLU A 373 38.78 -13.97 14.48
N GLY A 374 37.97 -15.02 14.35
CA GLY A 374 37.10 -15.52 15.42
C GLY A 374 35.74 -14.81 15.53
N TYR A 375 35.49 -13.77 14.75
CA TYR A 375 34.19 -13.08 14.67
C TYR A 375 33.39 -13.62 13.49
N THR A 376 32.07 -13.81 13.69
CA THR A 376 31.13 -14.22 12.64
C THR A 376 29.92 -13.31 12.67
N ASN A 377 29.55 -12.75 11.52
CA ASN A 377 28.38 -11.88 11.38
C ASN A 377 27.90 -11.87 9.93
N ASP A 378 26.60 -11.67 9.71
CA ASP A 378 25.95 -11.57 8.39
C ASP A 378 25.48 -10.15 8.06
N ALA A 379 25.67 -9.20 8.97
CA ALA A 379 25.34 -7.80 8.74
C ALA A 379 26.42 -7.06 7.91
N TRP A 380 25.97 -6.18 7.02
CA TRP A 380 26.78 -5.35 6.14
C TRP A 380 26.28 -3.91 6.15
N SER A 381 27.19 -2.97 6.36
CA SER A 381 26.95 -1.54 6.39
C SER A 381 27.33 -0.89 5.07
N TYR A 382 26.46 -0.04 4.51
CA TYR A 382 26.77 0.76 3.33
C TYR A 382 27.45 2.06 3.76
N LEU A 383 28.60 2.35 3.14
CA LEU A 383 29.42 3.54 3.37
C LEU A 383 29.30 4.49 2.16
N PRO A 384 28.44 5.51 2.20
CA PRO A 384 28.18 6.39 1.06
C PRO A 384 29.44 7.05 0.50
N GLN A 385 30.37 7.45 1.39
CA GLN A 385 31.63 8.10 1.04
C GLN A 385 32.58 7.20 0.23
N TYR A 386 32.36 5.88 0.22
CA TYR A 386 33.11 4.93 -0.59
C TYR A 386 32.25 4.27 -1.68
N GLY A 387 30.94 4.54 -1.73
CA GLY A 387 30.01 3.90 -2.65
C GLY A 387 30.00 2.37 -2.52
N GLY A 388 30.14 1.84 -1.30
CA GLY A 388 30.28 0.40 -1.10
C GLY A 388 30.05 -0.08 0.32
N TRP A 389 30.09 -1.40 0.47
CA TRP A 389 29.69 -2.16 1.63
C TRP A 389 30.88 -2.65 2.44
N ILE A 390 30.77 -2.57 3.76
CA ILE A 390 31.71 -3.19 4.70
C ILE A 390 30.95 -4.20 5.56
N THR A 391 31.53 -5.36 5.82
CA THR A 391 30.93 -6.30 6.77
C THR A 391 31.06 -5.74 8.19
N ASN A 392 29.99 -5.86 8.98
CA ASN A 392 29.93 -5.32 10.34
C ASN A 392 30.91 -6.01 11.30
N ILE A 393 31.54 -7.14 10.93
CA ILE A 393 32.63 -7.70 11.74
C ILE A 393 33.76 -6.70 11.94
N TYR A 394 34.00 -5.77 11.01
CA TYR A 394 35.03 -4.73 11.10
C TYR A 394 34.52 -3.38 11.60
N MET A 395 33.26 -3.30 12.03
CA MET A 395 32.67 -2.10 12.60
C MET A 395 32.79 -2.16 14.13
N ARG A 396 33.12 -1.04 14.77
CA ARG A 396 33.04 -0.95 16.24
C ARG A 396 31.59 -0.74 16.66
N GLY A 397 31.07 -1.65 17.47
CA GLY A 397 29.70 -1.62 17.98
C GLY A 397 29.10 -3.03 18.04
N ASP A 398 27.78 -3.08 18.12
CA ASP A 398 27.01 -4.32 18.04
C ASP A 398 27.08 -4.95 16.64
N ALA A 399 26.77 -6.25 16.55
CA ALA A 399 26.76 -6.98 15.27
C ALA A 399 25.85 -6.31 14.23
N TRP A 400 24.71 -5.79 14.67
CA TRP A 400 23.84 -4.89 13.93
C TRP A 400 23.90 -3.51 14.59
N LEU A 401 24.28 -2.47 13.84
CA LEU A 401 24.54 -1.15 14.42
C LEU A 401 23.22 -0.51 14.87
N ALA A 402 23.05 -0.28 16.17
CA ALA A 402 21.87 0.38 16.69
C ALA A 402 21.70 1.78 16.06
N GLY A 403 20.48 2.11 15.66
CA GLY A 403 20.15 3.41 15.05
C GLY A 403 20.54 3.58 13.57
N VAL A 404 21.15 2.57 12.93
CA VAL A 404 21.43 2.58 11.49
C VAL A 404 20.32 1.84 10.75
N PRO A 405 19.55 2.48 9.84
CA PRO A 405 18.39 1.87 9.19
C PRO A 405 18.77 0.69 8.28
N ALA A 406 17.82 -0.20 7.97
CA ALA A 406 18.06 -1.25 6.99
C ALA A 406 18.03 -0.71 5.55
N CYS A 407 18.88 -1.22 4.66
CA CYS A 407 19.00 -0.74 3.28
C CYS A 407 17.84 -1.12 2.35
N ASP A 408 16.93 -1.99 2.81
CA ASP A 408 15.71 -2.38 2.10
C ASP A 408 14.49 -1.52 2.51
N GLY A 409 14.70 -0.49 3.34
CA GLY A 409 13.63 0.39 3.81
C GLY A 409 12.76 -0.20 4.92
N LYS A 410 13.10 -1.37 5.48
CA LYS A 410 12.38 -1.95 6.62
C LYS A 410 13.05 -1.50 7.91
N GLY A 411 12.40 -0.54 8.59
CA GLY A 411 12.95 0.18 9.72
C GLY A 411 13.55 -0.69 10.83
N THR A 412 14.65 -0.17 11.37
CA THR A 412 15.36 -0.66 12.55
C THR A 412 14.63 -0.35 13.85
N SER A 413 14.11 -1.38 14.49
CA SER A 413 14.19 -1.57 15.95
C SER A 413 13.53 -2.89 16.31
N THR A 414 14.22 -3.73 17.08
CA THR A 414 13.57 -4.77 17.88
C THR A 414 12.60 -4.06 18.83
N PRO A 415 11.27 -4.25 18.74
CA PRO A 415 10.36 -3.56 19.64
C PRO A 415 10.67 -3.93 21.09
N ALA A 416 10.54 -2.97 22.00
CA ALA A 416 10.60 -3.26 23.44
C ALA A 416 9.54 -4.32 23.78
N GLY A 417 9.99 -5.52 24.18
CA GLY A 417 9.12 -6.68 24.47
C GLY A 417 9.13 -7.77 23.40
N ALA A 418 9.79 -7.59 22.25
CA ALA A 418 10.00 -8.68 21.30
C ALA A 418 11.09 -9.63 21.77
N SER A 419 10.80 -10.93 21.73
CA SER A 419 11.72 -11.98 22.20
C SER A 419 12.46 -12.62 21.02
N PRO A 420 13.77 -12.90 21.15
CA PRO A 420 14.55 -13.51 20.07
C PRO A 420 14.23 -14.99 19.93
N TYR A 421 14.02 -15.46 18.70
CA TYR A 421 13.84 -16.87 18.37
C TYR A 421 14.62 -17.23 17.11
N GLY A 422 15.14 -18.45 17.06
CA GLY A 422 15.71 -18.99 15.83
C GLY A 422 14.65 -19.67 14.98
N THR A 423 14.70 -19.50 13.67
CA THR A 423 13.94 -20.32 12.72
C THR A 423 14.67 -21.62 12.37
N TRP A 424 14.00 -22.53 11.68
CA TRP A 424 14.60 -23.71 11.07
C TRP A 424 14.09 -23.91 9.63
N GLY A 425 14.86 -24.63 8.82
CA GLY A 425 14.60 -24.80 7.39
C GLY A 425 15.28 -23.73 6.53
N THR A 426 15.06 -23.79 5.23
CA THR A 426 15.60 -22.86 4.22
C THR A 426 14.46 -22.39 3.32
N GLY A 427 14.50 -21.13 2.88
CA GLY A 427 13.46 -20.55 2.02
C GLY A 427 12.12 -20.33 2.73
N VAL A 428 12.14 -20.27 4.08
CA VAL A 428 10.93 -20.13 4.91
C VAL A 428 10.24 -18.82 4.56
N ALA A 429 8.96 -18.91 4.20
CA ALA A 429 8.18 -17.75 3.81
C ALA A 429 7.68 -17.00 5.05
N VAL A 430 7.94 -15.70 5.07
CA VAL A 430 7.25 -14.75 5.94
C VAL A 430 6.15 -14.10 5.11
N HIS A 431 4.91 -14.18 5.59
CA HIS A 431 3.71 -13.80 4.85
C HIS A 431 3.13 -12.48 5.36
N ALA A 432 2.48 -11.69 4.50
CA ALA A 432 1.86 -10.43 4.92
C ALA A 432 0.70 -10.64 5.91
N TYR A 433 0.09 -11.83 5.86
CA TYR A 433 -0.96 -12.30 6.77
C TYR A 433 -0.63 -13.72 7.22
N PRO A 434 -1.15 -14.19 8.37
CA PRO A 434 -0.86 -15.52 8.88
C PRO A 434 -1.66 -16.60 8.15
N ALA A 435 -1.40 -16.69 6.86
CA ALA A 435 -2.02 -17.59 5.90
C ALA A 435 -1.00 -17.95 4.83
N THR A 436 -0.91 -19.22 4.44
CA THR A 436 0.08 -19.70 3.45
C THR A 436 -0.20 -19.17 2.04
N GLY A 437 -1.46 -18.83 1.76
CA GLY A 437 -1.86 -18.16 0.52
C GLY A 437 -1.62 -16.65 0.49
N SER A 438 -1.16 -16.05 1.60
CA SER A 438 -0.85 -14.62 1.65
C SER A 438 0.47 -14.28 0.96
N ALA A 439 0.57 -13.05 0.44
CA ALA A 439 1.76 -12.54 -0.20
C ALA A 439 3.01 -12.78 0.65
N VAL A 440 4.06 -13.32 0.04
CA VAL A 440 5.33 -13.55 0.71
C VAL A 440 6.10 -12.24 0.75
N VAL A 441 6.32 -11.72 1.96
CA VAL A 441 7.01 -10.45 2.22
C VAL A 441 8.53 -10.64 2.15
N VAL A 442 9.02 -11.80 2.59
CA VAL A 442 10.42 -12.21 2.45
C VAL A 442 10.52 -13.74 2.55
N ARG A 443 11.59 -14.31 1.98
CA ARG A 443 11.99 -15.70 2.23
C ARG A 443 13.31 -15.72 3.00
N LEU A 444 13.30 -16.34 4.18
CA LEU A 444 14.50 -16.47 5.00
C LEU A 444 15.42 -17.53 4.38
N ALA A 445 16.68 -17.17 4.12
CA ALA A 445 17.61 -18.01 3.37
C ALA A 445 18.04 -19.29 4.12
N GLY A 446 17.85 -19.35 5.44
CA GLY A 446 18.19 -20.49 6.28
C GLY A 446 17.64 -20.33 7.71
N PRO A 447 18.18 -21.08 8.69
CA PRO A 447 17.97 -20.78 10.09
C PRO A 447 18.44 -19.35 10.35
N THR A 448 17.48 -18.47 10.59
CA THR A 448 17.65 -17.04 10.81
C THR A 448 17.10 -16.70 12.19
N ASP A 449 17.86 -15.93 12.96
CA ASP A 449 17.37 -15.36 14.21
C ASP A 449 16.43 -14.20 13.90
N VAL A 450 15.25 -14.23 14.51
CA VAL A 450 14.16 -13.29 14.29
C VAL A 450 13.63 -12.76 15.62
N ALA A 451 13.04 -11.58 15.61
CA ALA A 451 12.36 -10.99 16.75
C ALA A 451 10.86 -11.25 16.65
N VAL A 452 10.27 -11.82 17.70
CA VAL A 452 8.82 -12.05 17.76
C VAL A 452 8.19 -11.08 18.74
N SER A 453 7.32 -10.19 18.26
CA SER A 453 6.60 -9.25 19.14
C SER A 453 5.31 -9.83 19.72
N CYS A 454 4.59 -10.63 18.95
CA CYS A 454 3.35 -11.26 19.37
C CYS A 454 3.06 -12.51 18.53
N GLN A 455 2.09 -13.31 18.99
CA GLN A 455 1.60 -14.47 18.24
C GLN A 455 0.08 -14.60 18.33
N LYS A 456 -0.54 -15.29 17.36
CA LYS A 456 -1.97 -15.59 17.35
C LYS A 456 -2.28 -16.89 16.63
N TYR A 457 -3.48 -17.41 16.86
CA TYR A 457 -4.01 -18.53 16.08
C TYR A 457 -4.56 -18.06 14.73
N ALA A 458 -4.22 -18.78 13.66
CA ALA A 458 -4.68 -18.51 12.30
C ALA A 458 -4.72 -19.82 11.46
N GLU A 459 -4.35 -19.77 10.17
CA GLU A 459 -4.38 -20.94 9.28
C GLU A 459 -3.54 -22.10 9.85
N SER A 460 -4.05 -23.33 9.79
CA SER A 460 -3.29 -24.52 10.18
C SER A 460 -2.30 -24.88 9.07
N VAL A 461 -1.02 -24.88 9.39
CA VAL A 461 0.06 -25.27 8.48
C VAL A 461 0.49 -26.69 8.82
N THR A 462 0.58 -27.55 7.81
CA THR A 462 1.13 -28.89 7.94
C THR A 462 2.44 -29.00 7.17
N ALA A 463 3.53 -29.28 7.88
CA ALA A 463 4.86 -29.48 7.29
C ALA A 463 5.55 -30.65 8.00
N GLU A 464 6.20 -31.52 7.21
CA GLU A 464 6.97 -32.66 7.72
C GLU A 464 6.21 -33.58 8.70
N GLY A 465 4.89 -33.71 8.54
CA GLY A 465 4.05 -34.54 9.40
C GLY A 465 3.59 -33.89 10.70
N TYR A 466 3.96 -32.63 10.95
CA TYR A 466 3.48 -31.82 12.06
C TYR A 466 2.44 -30.82 11.56
N THR A 467 1.43 -30.54 12.39
CA THR A 467 0.42 -29.51 12.12
C THR A 467 0.43 -28.48 13.25
N ASN A 468 0.52 -27.21 12.91
CA ASN A 468 0.46 -26.10 13.87
C ASN A 468 -0.36 -24.94 13.29
N ASN A 469 -1.18 -24.30 14.12
CA ASN A 469 -2.03 -23.17 13.76
C ASN A 469 -1.61 -21.85 14.43
N ALA A 470 -0.50 -21.84 15.15
CA ALA A 470 0.08 -20.64 15.72
C ALA A 470 0.98 -19.91 14.70
N TRP A 471 0.89 -18.59 14.71
CA TRP A 471 1.66 -17.70 13.86
C TRP A 471 2.24 -16.55 14.67
N SER A 472 3.51 -16.24 14.41
CA SER A 472 4.28 -15.19 15.06
C SER A 472 4.47 -14.02 14.13
N TYR A 473 4.30 -12.81 14.64
CA TYR A 473 4.59 -11.58 13.91
C TYR A 473 6.05 -11.20 14.11
N LEU A 474 6.72 -10.92 13.00
CA LEU A 474 8.11 -10.48 12.91
C LEU A 474 8.14 -8.99 12.53
N PRO A 475 8.29 -8.08 13.51
CA PRO A 475 8.26 -6.63 13.30
C PRO A 475 9.26 -6.14 12.26
N GLU A 476 10.45 -6.75 12.24
CA GLU A 476 11.55 -6.44 11.32
C GLU A 476 11.20 -6.73 9.86
N TYR A 477 10.29 -7.68 9.62
CA TYR A 477 9.81 -8.02 8.27
C TYR A 477 8.38 -7.55 8.02
N GLN A 478 7.71 -6.97 9.04
CA GLN A 478 6.30 -6.62 9.03
C GLN A 478 5.41 -7.77 8.52
N GLY A 479 5.70 -8.98 8.96
CA GLY A 479 5.07 -10.18 8.43
C GLY A 479 4.96 -11.31 9.42
N TRP A 480 4.22 -12.33 9.03
CA TRP A 480 3.82 -13.48 9.83
C TRP A 480 4.56 -14.71 9.38
N ILE A 481 5.18 -15.40 10.33
CA ILE A 481 5.77 -16.71 10.12
C ILE A 481 4.93 -17.76 10.86
N SER A 482 4.73 -18.92 10.24
CA SER A 482 4.10 -20.03 10.94
C SER A 482 5.05 -20.57 12.00
N ASN A 483 4.56 -20.77 13.22
CA ASN A 483 5.35 -21.29 14.33
C ASN A 483 5.88 -22.71 14.05
N ILE A 484 5.37 -23.40 13.04
CA ILE A 484 5.94 -24.66 12.58
C ILE A 484 7.42 -24.51 12.19
N TYR A 485 7.85 -23.33 11.71
CA TYR A 485 9.24 -23.03 11.34
C TYR A 485 10.05 -22.35 12.43
N MET A 486 9.50 -22.21 13.64
CA MET A 486 10.15 -21.57 14.78
C MET A 486 10.75 -22.63 15.69
N ARG A 487 11.95 -22.38 16.25
CA ARG A 487 12.51 -23.23 17.29
C ARG A 487 11.84 -22.91 18.62
N GLY A 488 11.14 -23.89 19.19
CA GLY A 488 10.46 -23.78 20.47
C GLY A 488 9.18 -24.60 20.51
N ASP A 489 8.31 -24.27 21.48
CA ASP A 489 6.98 -24.86 21.60
C ASP A 489 6.07 -24.42 20.44
N ALA A 490 5.03 -25.20 20.14
CA ALA A 490 4.06 -24.88 19.09
C ALA A 490 3.45 -23.47 19.26
N TRP A 491 3.23 -23.07 20.51
CA TRP A 491 2.95 -21.70 20.93
C TRP A 491 4.13 -21.21 21.77
N LEU A 492 4.81 -20.14 21.35
CA LEU A 492 6.07 -19.72 21.94
C LEU A 492 5.86 -19.19 23.36
N SER A 493 6.47 -19.82 24.36
CA SER A 493 6.40 -19.36 25.74
C SER A 493 7.04 -17.98 25.90
N GLY A 494 6.38 -17.06 26.62
CA GLY A 494 6.85 -15.70 26.85
C GLY A 494 6.48 -14.67 25.77
N VAL A 495 5.94 -15.10 24.62
CA VAL A 495 5.43 -14.19 23.58
C VAL A 495 3.95 -13.88 23.83
N PRO A 496 3.56 -12.60 23.93
CA PRO A 496 2.17 -12.21 24.18
C PRO A 496 1.26 -12.53 22.99
N SER A 497 -0.03 -12.69 23.27
CA SER A 497 -1.04 -12.77 22.20
C SER A 497 -1.19 -11.42 21.51
N CYS A 498 -1.26 -11.41 20.17
CA CYS A 498 -1.49 -10.17 19.42
C CYS A 498 -2.85 -9.55 19.83
N GLY A 499 -2.84 -8.29 20.26
CA GLY A 499 -4.05 -7.57 20.70
C GLY A 499 -4.35 -7.65 22.20
N ALA A 500 -3.52 -8.35 22.98
CA ALA A 500 -3.53 -8.28 24.44
C ALA A 500 -2.70 -7.08 24.95
N PRO A 501 -2.90 -6.59 26.19
CA PRO A 501 -2.04 -5.56 26.78
C PRO A 501 -0.57 -6.02 26.78
N GLY A 502 0.28 -5.33 26.03
CA GLY A 502 1.70 -5.67 25.83
C GLY A 502 2.01 -6.48 24.57
N GLY A 503 1.00 -6.99 23.84
CA GLY A 503 1.16 -7.58 22.51
C GLY A 503 0.80 -6.56 21.43
N ALA A 504 1.79 -5.79 20.95
CA ALA A 504 1.57 -4.87 19.85
C ALA A 504 1.18 -5.62 18.57
N ILE A 505 0.23 -5.06 17.82
CA ILE A 505 -0.06 -5.39 16.41
C ILE A 505 -0.10 -4.09 15.63
#